data_AF-H0R4A3-F1
#
_entry.id   AF-H0R4A3-F1
#
_cell.length_a   1.000
_cell.length_b   1.000
_cell.length_c   1.000
_cell.angle_alpha   90.00
_cell.angle_beta   90.00
_cell.angle_gamma   90.00
#
_symmetry.space_group_name_H-M   'P 1'
#
loop_
_entity.id
_entity.type
_entity.pdbx_description
1 polymer ?
#
loop_
_entity_poly.entity_id
_entity_poly.type
_entity_poly.pdbx_seq_one_letter_code
_entity_poly.pdbx_strand_id
1 'polypeptide(L)'
;MATYILDGKASASLPRRPLTVTMSTSGSSGTASARLAARRRTGDHEPTAIMHSAAMLILPRVDDEVVVVAVPDGGRSRFDDGTTLHVSIGPDSGVGYDVDLAQLTPRDVSGLSFIELATVAPAGADTLLVTTRLAIPDAPLSPLGAQARVACRGVLRVDQMHESATRQVVCVVDTSLSMAASVVSGDVAAAGDIVAGLAAVVSGSSGVDLVIAGAEPQRRRVEGAELGGALSVIPPAGFGVGADLVAALGDPVEPTLTVVITDDAGAALLAGSMAQASTSSRNLITAIVLSDSVSARRRAGFVGAVVPPGRGDRRAELAAAPERVRQIVADVIGPFFGGDLP
;
A
#
# COMPACT_ATOMS: atom_id res chain seq x y z
N MET A 1 -32.86 -14.78 -10.78
CA MET A 1 -31.52 -14.84 -10.18
C MET A 1 -30.52 -13.94 -10.90
N ALA A 2 -30.04 -12.88 -10.23
CA ALA A 2 -28.89 -12.10 -10.70
C ALA A 2 -27.72 -12.22 -9.70
N THR A 3 -26.54 -12.57 -10.21
CA THR A 3 -25.28 -12.41 -9.46
C THR A 3 -24.61 -11.14 -9.95
N TYR A 4 -24.50 -10.16 -9.06
CA TYR A 4 -23.82 -8.90 -9.31
C TYR A 4 -22.37 -9.05 -8.86
N ILE A 5 -21.43 -9.03 -9.81
CA ILE A 5 -20.00 -8.95 -9.50
C ILE A 5 -19.67 -7.49 -9.26
N LEU A 6 -19.37 -7.14 -8.01
CA LEU A 6 -19.06 -5.78 -7.59
C LEU A 6 -17.56 -5.54 -7.61
N ASP A 7 -17.13 -4.71 -8.57
CA ASP A 7 -15.76 -4.23 -8.71
C ASP A 7 -15.68 -2.71 -8.58
N GLY A 8 -14.58 -2.18 -8.04
CA GLY A 8 -14.31 -0.74 -7.93
C GLY A 8 -15.36 0.04 -7.14
N LYS A 9 -16.21 0.83 -7.82
CA LYS A 9 -17.31 1.62 -7.23
C LYS A 9 -18.70 1.02 -7.51
N ALA A 10 -18.75 -0.23 -7.99
CA ALA A 10 -20.00 -0.85 -8.38
C ALA A 10 -20.95 -1.03 -7.19
N SER A 11 -22.24 -0.95 -7.50
CA SER A 11 -23.32 -1.18 -6.55
C SER A 11 -24.35 -2.17 -7.10
N ALA A 12 -24.98 -2.91 -6.19
CA ALA A 12 -26.07 -3.82 -6.49
C ALA A 12 -27.29 -3.44 -5.65
N SER A 13 -28.46 -3.49 -6.27
CA SER A 13 -29.74 -3.34 -5.57
C SER A 13 -30.23 -4.73 -5.15
N LEU A 14 -30.37 -4.95 -3.85
CA LEU A 14 -30.92 -6.16 -3.25
C LEU A 14 -32.28 -5.85 -2.62
N PRO A 15 -33.18 -6.84 -2.48
CA PRO A 15 -34.44 -6.64 -1.77
C PRO A 15 -34.19 -6.35 -0.29
N ARG A 16 -35.02 -5.48 0.31
CA ARG A 16 -34.95 -5.12 1.74
C ARG A 16 -35.46 -6.26 2.62
N ARG A 17 -34.62 -7.28 2.78
CA ARG A 17 -34.81 -8.47 3.61
C ARG A 17 -33.58 -8.65 4.51
N PRO A 18 -33.66 -9.52 5.54
CA PRO A 18 -32.46 -9.96 6.25
C PRO A 18 -31.38 -10.38 5.25
N LEU A 19 -30.15 -9.91 5.42
CA LEU A 19 -29.03 -10.25 4.56
C LEU A 19 -28.07 -11.17 5.31
N THR A 20 -27.49 -12.12 4.59
CA THR A 20 -26.35 -12.91 5.03
C THR A 20 -25.12 -12.44 4.26
N VAL A 21 -24.09 -12.10 5.01
CA VAL A 21 -22.74 -11.83 4.53
C VAL A 21 -21.92 -13.09 4.82
N THR A 22 -21.36 -13.69 3.77
CA THR A 22 -20.46 -14.83 3.89
C THR A 22 -19.08 -14.47 3.36
N MET A 23 -18.06 -15.03 4.00
CA MET A 23 -16.66 -14.81 3.65
C MET A 23 -15.93 -16.14 3.59
N SER A 24 -15.07 -16.31 2.59
CA SER A 24 -14.07 -17.37 2.57
C SER A 24 -12.67 -16.77 2.37
N THR A 25 -11.66 -17.47 2.88
CA THR A 25 -10.26 -17.04 2.81
C THR A 25 -9.46 -18.02 1.96
N SER A 26 -8.50 -17.50 1.19
CA SER A 26 -7.55 -18.31 0.41
C SER A 26 -6.14 -17.74 0.50
N GLY A 27 -5.12 -18.57 0.26
CA GLY A 27 -3.73 -18.11 0.00
C GLY A 27 -2.75 -18.11 1.17
N SER A 28 -3.18 -18.36 2.42
CA SER A 28 -2.26 -18.60 3.55
C SER A 28 -1.97 -20.09 3.74
N SER A 29 -0.72 -20.43 4.07
CA SER A 29 -0.31 -21.79 4.48
C SER A 29 -0.74 -22.15 5.91
N GLY A 30 -1.20 -21.17 6.69
CA GLY A 30 -1.80 -21.34 8.00
C GLY A 30 -3.31 -21.15 7.95
N THR A 31 -3.99 -21.45 9.06
CA THR A 31 -5.41 -21.13 9.29
C THR A 31 -5.58 -19.61 9.27
N ALA A 32 -5.64 -18.99 8.08
CA ALA A 32 -5.99 -17.58 7.90
C ALA A 32 -7.45 -17.41 8.27
N SER A 33 -7.68 -17.19 9.56
CA SER A 33 -8.96 -16.89 10.14
C SER A 33 -9.18 -15.39 10.00
N ALA A 34 -10.11 -15.01 9.14
CA ALA A 34 -10.67 -13.67 9.09
C ALA A 34 -12.02 -13.70 9.80
N ARG A 35 -12.39 -12.59 10.44
CA ARG A 35 -13.68 -12.40 11.09
C ARG A 35 -14.42 -11.22 10.49
N LEU A 36 -15.66 -11.44 10.09
CA LEU A 36 -16.59 -10.39 9.69
C LEU A 36 -17.06 -9.59 10.90
N ALA A 37 -17.26 -8.30 10.70
CA ALA A 37 -17.96 -7.44 11.64
C ALA A 37 -18.79 -6.41 10.87
N ALA A 38 -19.80 -5.86 11.53
CA ALA A 38 -20.58 -4.73 11.04
C ALA A 38 -20.28 -3.50 11.88
N ARG A 39 -20.10 -2.36 11.22
CA ARG A 39 -19.94 -1.06 11.85
C ARG A 39 -20.93 -0.06 11.29
N ARG A 40 -21.28 0.94 12.09
CA ARG A 40 -21.93 2.15 11.59
C ARG A 40 -20.91 3.01 10.86
N ARG A 41 -21.40 3.97 10.07
CA ARG A 41 -20.54 4.99 9.45
C ARG A 41 -19.65 5.74 10.45
N THR A 42 -20.08 5.87 11.71
CA THR A 42 -19.30 6.49 12.80
C THR A 42 -18.13 5.64 13.29
N GLY A 43 -18.02 4.39 12.82
CA GLY A 43 -16.99 3.43 13.24
C GLY A 43 -17.40 2.53 14.42
N ASP A 44 -18.50 2.86 15.10
CA ASP A 44 -19.06 2.06 16.19
C ASP A 44 -19.59 0.71 15.69
N HIS A 45 -19.68 -0.28 16.57
CA HIS A 45 -20.31 -1.56 16.24
C HIS A 45 -21.79 -1.38 15.89
N GLU A 46 -22.25 -2.10 14.85
CA GLU A 46 -23.66 -2.13 14.50
C GLU A 46 -24.39 -3.15 15.40
N PRO A 47 -25.24 -2.69 16.35
CA PRO A 47 -25.80 -3.56 17.38
C PRO A 47 -26.83 -4.55 16.84
N THR A 48 -27.41 -4.28 15.67
CA THR A 48 -28.42 -5.16 15.06
C THR A 48 -27.80 -6.34 14.31
N ALA A 49 -26.51 -6.27 14.00
CA ALA A 49 -25.82 -7.33 13.28
C ALA A 49 -25.56 -8.54 14.17
N ILE A 50 -25.85 -9.74 13.65
CA ILE A 50 -25.71 -11.01 14.36
C ILE A 50 -24.52 -11.76 13.77
N MET A 51 -23.46 -11.93 14.56
CA MET A 51 -22.31 -12.74 14.15
C MET A 51 -22.63 -14.22 14.40
N HIS A 52 -22.92 -14.97 13.33
CA HIS A 52 -23.22 -16.41 13.40
C HIS A 52 -21.93 -17.25 13.50
N SER A 53 -20.89 -16.85 12.76
CA SER A 53 -19.53 -17.40 12.88
C SER A 53 -18.51 -16.33 12.45
N ALA A 54 -17.21 -16.61 12.56
CA ALA A 54 -16.19 -15.69 12.06
C ALA A 54 -16.39 -15.33 10.57
N ALA A 55 -16.81 -16.30 9.77
CA ALA A 55 -17.01 -16.17 8.33
C ALA A 55 -18.46 -15.83 7.91
N MET A 56 -19.39 -15.69 8.86
CA MET A 56 -20.81 -15.48 8.56
C MET A 56 -21.44 -14.45 9.51
N LEU A 57 -21.94 -13.38 8.91
CA LEU A 57 -22.59 -12.26 9.58
C LEU A 57 -23.98 -12.09 8.99
N ILE A 58 -25.00 -12.00 9.85
CA ILE A 58 -26.38 -11.76 9.47
C ILE A 58 -26.71 -10.31 9.79
N LEU A 59 -27.31 -9.60 8.84
CA LEU A 59 -27.86 -8.26 8.99
C LEU A 59 -29.40 -8.39 8.94
N PRO A 60 -30.08 -8.57 10.09
CA PRO A 60 -31.52 -8.83 10.12
C PRO A 60 -32.33 -7.67 9.56
N ARG A 61 -31.83 -6.45 9.78
CA ARG A 61 -32.45 -5.22 9.33
C ARG A 61 -31.37 -4.15 9.12
N VAL A 62 -31.49 -3.40 8.03
CA VAL A 62 -30.62 -2.27 7.71
C VAL A 62 -31.51 -1.04 7.58
N ASP A 63 -31.50 -0.19 8.61
CA ASP A 63 -32.25 1.06 8.64
C ASP A 63 -31.37 2.28 8.37
N ASP A 64 -30.08 2.18 8.69
CA ASP A 64 -29.03 3.16 8.43
C ASP A 64 -27.89 2.51 7.63
N GLU A 65 -26.95 3.32 7.14
CA GLU A 65 -25.75 2.79 6.46
C GLU A 65 -24.89 1.93 7.40
N VAL A 66 -24.69 0.68 6.99
CA VAL A 66 -23.84 -0.30 7.67
C VAL A 66 -22.61 -0.58 6.82
N VAL A 67 -21.43 -0.49 7.44
CA VAL A 67 -20.14 -0.86 6.85
C VAL A 67 -19.80 -2.29 7.25
N VAL A 68 -19.70 -3.17 6.27
CA VAL A 68 -19.21 -4.54 6.44
C VAL A 68 -17.70 -4.50 6.43
N VAL A 69 -17.06 -5.00 7.48
CA VAL A 69 -15.61 -5.02 7.62
C VAL A 69 -15.11 -6.44 7.88
N ALA A 70 -13.86 -6.72 7.52
CA ALA A 70 -13.15 -7.91 7.94
C ALA A 70 -11.96 -7.53 8.81
N VAL A 71 -11.73 -8.30 9.86
CA VAL A 71 -10.58 -8.18 10.76
C VAL A 71 -9.85 -9.52 10.85
N PRO A 72 -8.55 -9.53 11.17
CA PRO A 72 -7.86 -10.77 11.54
C PRO A 72 -8.52 -11.41 12.76
N ASP A 73 -8.69 -12.73 12.72
CA ASP A 73 -9.26 -13.51 13.82
C ASP A 73 -8.15 -14.22 14.64
N GLY A 74 -8.51 -14.82 15.76
CA GLY A 74 -7.56 -15.54 16.62
C GLY A 74 -6.56 -14.64 17.35
N GLY A 75 -6.93 -13.39 17.62
CA GLY A 75 -6.10 -12.42 18.37
C GLY A 75 -4.94 -11.83 17.58
N ARG A 76 -4.91 -12.04 16.25
CA ARG A 76 -3.89 -11.47 15.37
C ARG A 76 -4.13 -9.97 15.20
N SER A 77 -3.03 -9.23 15.06
CA SER A 77 -3.09 -7.80 14.79
C SER A 77 -3.17 -7.48 13.29
N ARG A 78 -2.86 -8.45 12.41
CA ARG A 78 -2.81 -8.30 10.94
C ARG A 78 -3.16 -9.61 10.23
N PHE A 79 -3.62 -9.52 8.98
CA PHE A 79 -3.75 -10.66 8.10
C PHE A 79 -2.38 -11.15 7.63
N ASP A 80 -2.23 -12.47 7.48
CA ASP A 80 -1.00 -13.07 6.98
C ASP A 80 -0.75 -12.69 5.52
N ASP A 81 0.52 -12.73 5.10
CA ASP A 81 0.90 -12.56 3.70
C ASP A 81 0.24 -13.62 2.80
N GLY A 82 -0.28 -13.18 1.65
CA GLY A 82 -1.02 -14.01 0.70
C GLY A 82 -2.51 -14.18 1.02
N THR A 83 -3.04 -13.54 2.07
CA THR A 83 -4.46 -13.70 2.45
C THR A 83 -5.37 -12.98 1.46
N THR A 84 -6.21 -13.73 0.76
CA THR A 84 -7.26 -13.20 -0.12
C THR A 84 -8.65 -13.50 0.46
N LEU A 85 -9.52 -12.50 0.54
CA LEU A 85 -10.91 -12.64 0.97
C LEU A 85 -11.85 -12.72 -0.23
N HIS A 86 -12.78 -13.67 -0.19
CA HIS A 86 -13.92 -13.76 -1.11
C HIS A 86 -15.17 -13.51 -0.29
N VAL A 87 -15.96 -12.50 -0.68
CA VAL A 87 -17.12 -12.06 0.11
C VAL A 87 -18.35 -12.02 -0.77
N SER A 88 -19.46 -12.54 -0.24
CA SER A 88 -20.77 -12.46 -0.87
C SER A 88 -21.81 -11.97 0.12
N ILE A 89 -22.75 -11.17 -0.39
CA ILE A 89 -23.83 -10.54 0.36
C ILE A 89 -25.12 -10.84 -0.38
N GLY A 90 -26.07 -11.49 0.29
CA GLY A 90 -27.36 -11.83 -0.31
C GLY A 90 -28.44 -11.99 0.74
N PRO A 91 -29.71 -12.07 0.35
CA PRO A 91 -30.81 -12.36 1.27
C PRO A 91 -30.59 -13.66 2.05
N ASP A 92 -30.84 -13.62 3.36
CA ASP A 92 -30.86 -14.80 4.22
C ASP A 92 -32.03 -15.69 3.79
N SER A 93 -31.72 -16.85 3.21
CA SER A 93 -32.72 -17.78 2.70
C SER A 93 -32.38 -19.20 3.15
N GLY A 94 -33.23 -19.76 4.02
CA GLY A 94 -33.14 -21.17 4.44
C GLY A 94 -33.56 -22.17 3.35
N VAL A 95 -34.01 -21.72 2.17
CA VAL A 95 -34.52 -22.56 1.09
C VAL A 95 -34.13 -21.97 -0.28
N GLY A 96 -33.13 -22.58 -0.93
CA GLY A 96 -32.99 -22.79 -2.38
C GLY A 96 -33.06 -21.62 -3.38
N TYR A 97 -31.89 -21.27 -3.92
CA TYR A 97 -31.55 -21.10 -5.35
C TYR A 97 -32.12 -19.93 -6.20
N ASP A 98 -32.87 -18.97 -5.66
CA ASP A 98 -33.28 -17.78 -6.46
C ASP A 98 -33.22 -16.47 -5.66
N VAL A 99 -32.03 -16.17 -5.14
CA VAL A 99 -31.76 -14.91 -4.43
C VAL A 99 -30.71 -14.10 -5.16
N ASP A 100 -30.97 -12.80 -5.30
CA ASP A 100 -30.01 -11.87 -5.86
C ASP A 100 -28.80 -11.77 -4.94
N LEU A 101 -27.60 -11.94 -5.50
CA LEU A 101 -26.35 -12.03 -4.77
C LEU A 101 -25.40 -10.94 -5.24
N ALA A 102 -24.87 -10.15 -4.31
CA ALA A 102 -23.74 -9.28 -4.54
C ALA A 102 -22.45 -10.01 -4.17
N GLN A 103 -21.62 -10.34 -5.16
CA GLN A 103 -20.31 -10.94 -4.96
C GLN A 103 -19.23 -9.88 -5.14
N LEU A 104 -18.40 -9.67 -4.13
CA LEU A 104 -17.28 -8.74 -4.23
C LEU A 104 -16.14 -9.42 -5.01
N THR A 105 -15.39 -8.64 -5.78
CA THR A 105 -14.13 -9.11 -6.35
C THR A 105 -13.18 -9.59 -5.24
N PRO A 106 -12.41 -10.68 -5.45
CA PRO A 106 -11.47 -11.18 -4.45
C PRO A 106 -10.49 -10.10 -4.02
N ARG A 107 -10.23 -9.98 -2.72
CA ARG A 107 -9.38 -8.91 -2.16
C ARG A 107 -8.18 -9.45 -1.43
N ASP A 108 -6.98 -9.05 -1.86
CA ASP A 108 -5.76 -9.26 -1.08
C ASP A 108 -5.78 -8.33 0.14
N VAL A 109 -5.74 -8.91 1.34
CA VAL A 109 -5.76 -8.19 2.61
C VAL A 109 -4.46 -8.34 3.39
N SER A 110 -3.44 -8.92 2.76
CA SER A 110 -2.13 -9.18 3.36
C SER A 110 -1.60 -7.95 4.11
N GLY A 111 -1.21 -8.15 5.37
CA GLY A 111 -0.64 -7.10 6.23
C GLY A 111 -1.64 -6.07 6.78
N LEU A 112 -2.90 -6.08 6.36
CA LEU A 112 -3.92 -5.16 6.89
C LEU A 112 -4.35 -5.56 8.31
N SER A 113 -4.64 -4.58 9.15
CA SER A 113 -5.24 -4.79 10.49
C SER A 113 -6.76 -4.88 10.45
N PHE A 114 -7.38 -4.34 9.40
CA PHE A 114 -8.78 -4.52 9.02
C PHE A 114 -8.97 -4.04 7.58
N ILE A 115 -10.07 -4.42 6.95
CA ILE A 115 -10.50 -3.88 5.66
C ILE A 115 -12.00 -3.60 5.69
N GLU A 116 -12.41 -2.52 5.02
CA GLU A 116 -13.82 -2.27 4.76
C GLU A 116 -14.20 -2.86 3.40
N LEU A 117 -15.20 -3.73 3.39
CA LEU A 117 -15.56 -4.55 2.24
C LEU A 117 -16.65 -3.89 1.41
N ALA A 118 -17.75 -3.54 2.06
CA ALA A 118 -18.90 -2.93 1.41
C ALA A 118 -19.67 -2.04 2.39
N THR A 119 -20.41 -1.08 1.85
CA THR A 119 -21.51 -0.44 2.56
C THR A 119 -22.83 -1.06 2.12
N VAL A 120 -23.75 -1.19 3.06
CA VAL A 120 -25.14 -1.57 2.83
C VAL A 120 -26.00 -0.46 3.37
N ALA A 121 -26.79 0.18 2.51
CA ALA A 121 -27.64 1.29 2.89
C ALA A 121 -29.04 1.16 2.25
N PRO A 122 -30.10 1.69 2.88
CA PRO A 122 -31.39 1.80 2.22
C PRO A 122 -31.32 2.72 1.00
N ALA A 123 -31.86 2.27 -0.15
CA ALA A 123 -31.98 3.09 -1.36
C ALA A 123 -33.44 3.37 -1.77
N GLY A 124 -34.39 2.91 -0.94
CA GLY A 124 -35.82 3.08 -1.14
C GLY A 124 -36.61 2.34 -0.05
N ALA A 125 -37.93 2.28 -0.23
CA ALA A 125 -38.81 1.55 0.70
C ALA A 125 -38.46 0.05 0.74
N ASP A 126 -38.23 -0.56 -0.43
CA ASP A 126 -38.12 -2.01 -0.59
C ASP A 126 -36.72 -2.48 -1.04
N THR A 127 -35.74 -1.58 -1.11
CA THR A 127 -34.40 -1.87 -1.65
C THR A 127 -33.27 -1.49 -0.70
N LEU A 128 -32.25 -2.35 -0.68
CA LEU A 128 -30.95 -2.10 -0.10
C LEU A 128 -29.92 -1.97 -1.22
N LEU A 129 -29.09 -0.94 -1.14
CA LEU A 129 -27.96 -0.77 -2.02
C LEU A 129 -26.71 -1.30 -1.33
N VAL A 130 -26.12 -2.34 -1.92
CA VAL A 130 -24.81 -2.84 -1.55
C VAL A 130 -23.80 -2.15 -2.46
N THR A 131 -22.94 -1.32 -1.88
CA THR A 131 -21.86 -0.65 -2.60
C THR A 131 -20.53 -1.19 -2.13
N THR A 132 -19.73 -1.71 -3.04
CA THR A 132 -18.38 -2.17 -2.71
C THR A 132 -17.54 -0.96 -2.28
N ARG A 133 -16.86 -1.03 -1.14
CA ARG A 133 -15.94 0.04 -0.73
C ARG A 133 -14.64 -0.18 -1.49
N LEU A 134 -14.25 0.77 -2.35
CA LEU A 134 -13.09 0.58 -3.25
C LEU A 134 -11.91 -0.04 -2.52
N ALA A 135 -11.47 -1.18 -3.01
CA ALA A 135 -10.05 -1.36 -3.26
C ALA A 135 -9.93 -1.25 -4.78
N ILE A 136 -9.17 -0.29 -5.29
CA ILE A 136 -8.68 -0.38 -6.68
C ILE A 136 -7.94 -1.72 -6.74
N PRO A 137 -8.28 -2.64 -7.66
CA PRO A 137 -7.57 -3.91 -7.78
C PRO A 137 -6.07 -3.66 -7.77
N ASP A 138 -5.38 -4.41 -6.93
CA ASP A 138 -3.95 -4.22 -6.73
C ASP A 138 -3.22 -4.30 -8.07
N ALA A 139 -2.58 -3.19 -8.47
CA ALA A 139 -1.77 -3.19 -9.67
C ALA A 139 -0.71 -4.30 -9.56
N PRO A 140 -0.40 -4.99 -10.67
CA PRO A 140 0.64 -6.01 -10.65
C PRO A 140 1.97 -5.35 -10.25
N LEU A 141 2.67 -5.95 -9.30
CA LEU A 141 3.99 -5.52 -8.86
C LEU A 141 4.94 -6.71 -8.93
N SER A 142 6.24 -6.42 -8.93
CA SER A 142 7.25 -7.46 -8.69
C SER A 142 7.03 -8.10 -7.30
N PRO A 143 7.51 -9.33 -7.04
CA PRO A 143 7.32 -9.99 -5.74
C PRO A 143 7.80 -9.14 -4.56
N LEU A 144 8.95 -8.46 -4.70
CA LEU A 144 9.47 -7.54 -3.69
C LEU A 144 8.58 -6.29 -3.55
N GLY A 145 8.07 -5.74 -4.66
CA GLY A 145 7.15 -4.60 -4.61
C GLY A 145 5.81 -4.93 -3.95
N ALA A 146 5.26 -6.12 -4.21
CA ALA A 146 4.04 -6.60 -3.54
C ALA A 146 4.27 -6.74 -2.03
N GLN A 147 5.39 -7.30 -1.61
CA GLN A 147 5.76 -7.41 -0.20
C GLN A 147 5.96 -6.03 0.45
N ALA A 148 6.58 -5.08 -0.25
CA ALA A 148 6.72 -3.71 0.23
C ALA A 148 5.35 -2.99 0.37
N ARG A 149 4.41 -3.23 -0.55
CA ARG A 149 3.02 -2.75 -0.44
C ARG A 149 2.35 -3.29 0.82
N VAL A 150 2.45 -4.59 1.06
CA VAL A 150 1.91 -5.27 2.26
C VAL A 150 2.52 -4.70 3.54
N ALA A 151 3.84 -4.52 3.56
CA ALA A 151 4.52 -3.87 4.67
C ALA A 151 4.03 -2.43 4.90
N CYS A 152 3.87 -1.66 3.84
CA CYS A 152 3.44 -0.26 3.88
C CYS A 152 2.02 -0.14 4.46
N ARG A 153 1.10 -0.95 3.94
CA ARG A 153 -0.26 -1.12 4.47
C ARG A 153 -0.27 -1.43 5.95
N GLY A 154 0.57 -2.38 6.36
CA GLY A 154 0.69 -2.74 7.77
C GLY A 154 1.25 -1.62 8.65
N VAL A 155 2.25 -0.87 8.18
CA VAL A 155 2.84 0.24 8.95
C VAL A 155 1.87 1.41 9.07
N LEU A 156 1.24 1.82 7.96
CA LEU A 156 0.27 2.92 7.92
C LEU A 156 -1.11 2.53 8.48
N ARG A 157 -1.39 1.23 8.61
CA ARG A 157 -2.68 0.64 9.02
C ARG A 157 -3.85 1.06 8.13
N VAL A 158 -3.56 1.29 6.85
CA VAL A 158 -4.54 1.62 5.82
C VAL A 158 -4.32 0.73 4.61
N ASP A 159 -5.39 0.46 3.86
CA ASP A 159 -5.29 -0.23 2.57
C ASP A 159 -4.69 0.68 1.48
N GLN A 160 -5.20 1.90 1.42
CA GLN A 160 -4.70 3.02 0.64
C GLN A 160 -4.85 4.31 1.44
N MET A 161 -4.02 5.31 1.13
CA MET A 161 -4.17 6.63 1.73
C MET A 161 -5.51 7.27 1.33
N HIS A 162 -6.13 7.98 2.28
CA HIS A 162 -7.31 8.79 2.00
C HIS A 162 -6.94 9.89 0.98
N GLU A 163 -7.85 10.26 0.07
CA GLU A 163 -7.61 11.23 -1.02
C GLU A 163 -7.03 12.56 -0.52
N SER A 164 -7.42 13.02 0.67
CA SER A 164 -6.88 14.23 1.29
C SER A 164 -5.43 14.11 1.80
N ALA A 165 -4.93 12.88 1.93
CA ALA A 165 -3.61 12.54 2.46
C ALA A 165 -2.72 11.82 1.42
N THR A 166 -3.25 11.52 0.22
CA THR A 166 -2.46 10.93 -0.86
C THR A 166 -1.33 11.86 -1.27
N ARG A 167 -0.19 11.28 -1.60
CA ARG A 167 0.98 12.00 -2.09
C ARG A 167 1.52 11.33 -3.34
N GLN A 168 1.90 12.13 -4.33
CA GLN A 168 2.64 11.63 -5.48
C GLN A 168 3.98 11.07 -5.03
N VAL A 169 4.37 9.89 -5.52
CA VAL A 169 5.66 9.30 -5.17
C VAL A 169 6.68 9.61 -6.25
N VAL A 170 7.78 10.23 -5.83
CA VAL A 170 8.92 10.58 -6.68
C VAL A 170 10.10 9.72 -6.24
N CYS A 171 10.70 8.98 -7.18
CA CYS A 171 11.90 8.19 -6.96
C CYS A 171 13.09 8.93 -7.57
N VAL A 172 14.00 9.44 -6.75
CA VAL A 172 15.23 10.08 -7.21
C VAL A 172 16.39 9.10 -7.06
N VAL A 173 17.15 8.87 -8.13
CA VAL A 173 18.28 7.95 -8.11
C VAL A 173 19.57 8.71 -8.38
N ASP A 174 20.50 8.59 -7.44
CA ASP A 174 21.87 9.08 -7.57
C ASP A 174 22.61 8.32 -8.68
N THR A 175 23.24 9.07 -9.60
CA THR A 175 24.06 8.52 -10.69
C THR A 175 25.54 8.81 -10.53
N SER A 176 26.00 9.02 -9.30
CA SER A 176 27.42 9.06 -8.97
C SER A 176 28.14 7.74 -9.35
N LEU A 177 29.44 7.81 -9.60
CA LEU A 177 30.25 6.65 -9.98
C LEU A 177 30.27 5.56 -8.91
N SER A 178 30.13 5.93 -7.63
CA SER A 178 30.06 4.98 -6.52
C SER A 178 28.82 4.10 -6.60
N MET A 179 27.71 4.63 -7.13
CA MET A 179 26.46 3.88 -7.36
C MET A 179 26.56 2.80 -8.45
N ALA A 180 27.61 2.81 -9.28
CA ALA A 180 27.74 1.85 -10.37
C ALA A 180 27.72 0.39 -9.90
N ALA A 181 28.37 0.09 -8.78
CA ALA A 181 28.38 -1.25 -8.20
C ALA A 181 26.98 -1.67 -7.69
N SER A 182 26.24 -0.73 -7.10
CA SER A 182 24.87 -0.93 -6.61
C SER A 182 23.86 -1.15 -7.74
N VAL A 183 24.09 -0.55 -8.92
CA VAL A 183 23.28 -0.82 -10.12
C VAL A 183 23.57 -2.22 -10.65
N VAL A 184 24.86 -2.59 -10.79
CA VAL A 184 25.27 -3.90 -11.32
C VAL A 184 24.83 -5.07 -10.42
N SER A 185 24.88 -4.89 -9.11
CA SER A 185 24.42 -5.88 -8.12
C SER A 185 22.89 -5.95 -8.00
N GLY A 186 22.15 -5.03 -8.62
CA GLY A 186 20.69 -4.97 -8.55
C GLY A 186 20.14 -4.36 -7.27
N ASP A 187 20.98 -3.77 -6.40
CA ASP A 187 20.55 -3.11 -5.17
C ASP A 187 19.64 -1.89 -5.46
N VAL A 188 20.00 -1.07 -6.45
CA VAL A 188 19.17 0.07 -6.89
C VAL A 188 17.83 -0.42 -7.44
N ALA A 189 17.86 -1.52 -8.16
CA ALA A 189 16.70 -2.12 -8.79
C ALA A 189 15.71 -2.69 -7.75
N ALA A 190 16.23 -3.31 -6.69
CA ALA A 190 15.46 -3.79 -5.55
C ALA A 190 14.89 -2.64 -4.70
N ALA A 191 15.65 -1.57 -4.49
CA ALA A 191 15.15 -0.36 -3.85
C ALA A 191 14.01 0.28 -4.66
N GLY A 192 14.12 0.28 -5.99
CA GLY A 192 13.04 0.67 -6.91
C GLY A 192 11.75 -0.12 -6.71
N ASP A 193 11.83 -1.45 -6.61
CA ASP A 193 10.66 -2.29 -6.35
C ASP A 193 9.98 -1.94 -5.01
N ILE A 194 10.77 -1.67 -3.98
CA ILE A 194 10.24 -1.22 -2.68
C ILE A 194 9.49 0.11 -2.84
N VAL A 195 10.07 1.08 -3.56
CA VAL A 195 9.42 2.37 -3.84
C VAL A 195 8.12 2.21 -4.63
N ALA A 196 8.07 1.28 -5.60
CA ALA A 196 6.84 0.96 -6.32
C ALA A 196 5.75 0.41 -5.38
N GLY A 197 6.12 -0.46 -4.43
CA GLY A 197 5.21 -0.96 -3.40
C GLY A 197 4.67 0.13 -2.49
N LEU A 198 5.52 1.10 -2.10
CA LEU A 198 5.10 2.29 -1.34
C LEU A 198 4.12 3.15 -2.15
N ALA A 199 4.41 3.39 -3.43
CA ALA A 199 3.60 4.21 -4.31
C ALA A 199 2.17 3.68 -4.48
N ALA A 200 2.02 2.36 -4.54
CA ALA A 200 0.72 1.70 -4.63
C ALA A 200 -0.20 2.01 -3.43
N VAL A 201 0.36 2.31 -2.25
CA VAL A 201 -0.42 2.64 -1.04
C VAL A 201 -0.56 4.15 -0.85
N VAL A 202 0.54 4.89 -1.06
CA VAL A 202 0.65 6.32 -0.71
C VAL A 202 0.02 7.22 -1.77
N SER A 203 0.19 6.90 -3.05
CA SER A 203 -0.33 7.71 -4.15
C SER A 203 -1.72 7.25 -4.62
N GLY A 204 -2.09 6.00 -4.31
CA GLY A 204 -3.28 5.35 -4.89
C GLY A 204 -3.19 5.14 -6.41
N SER A 205 -2.04 5.45 -7.03
CA SER A 205 -1.77 5.28 -8.46
C SER A 205 -0.70 4.22 -8.70
N SER A 206 -0.70 3.62 -9.89
CA SER A 206 0.31 2.64 -10.28
C SER A 206 1.64 3.27 -10.71
N GLY A 207 1.68 4.58 -10.99
CA GLY A 207 2.87 5.23 -11.55
C GLY A 207 3.76 5.93 -10.51
N VAL A 208 5.05 5.93 -10.77
CA VAL A 208 6.09 6.64 -10.00
C VAL A 208 6.81 7.62 -10.92
N ASP A 209 7.03 8.84 -10.42
CA ASP A 209 7.87 9.81 -11.13
C ASP A 209 9.33 9.50 -10.85
N LEU A 210 10.02 8.91 -11.83
CA LEU A 210 11.43 8.57 -11.74
C LEU A 210 12.28 9.76 -12.18
N VAL A 211 13.23 10.15 -11.33
CA VAL A 211 14.24 11.17 -11.59
C VAL A 211 15.62 10.54 -11.52
N ILE A 212 16.38 10.65 -12.61
CA ILE A 212 17.77 10.24 -12.69
C ILE A 212 18.63 11.48 -12.44
N ALA A 213 19.32 11.54 -11.30
CA ALA A 213 20.05 12.72 -10.83
C ALA A 213 21.45 12.81 -11.45
N GLY A 214 21.51 13.08 -12.75
CA GLY A 214 22.75 13.42 -13.47
C GLY A 214 23.11 14.90 -13.37
N ALA A 215 24.03 15.36 -14.22
CA ALA A 215 24.33 16.79 -14.39
C ALA A 215 23.11 17.59 -14.87
N GLU A 216 22.28 16.96 -15.69
CA GLU A 216 20.94 17.43 -16.05
C GLU A 216 19.94 16.36 -15.62
N PRO A 217 19.10 16.61 -14.60
CA PRO A 217 18.15 15.62 -14.11
C PRO A 217 17.13 15.22 -15.17
N GLN A 218 16.99 13.92 -15.42
CA GLN A 218 15.99 13.40 -16.36
C GLN A 218 14.78 12.89 -15.59
N ARG A 219 13.58 13.34 -15.97
CA ARG A 219 12.32 13.00 -15.31
C ARG A 219 11.44 12.20 -16.26
N ARG A 220 10.86 11.10 -15.79
CA ARG A 220 9.84 10.33 -16.54
C ARG A 220 8.89 9.62 -15.59
N ARG A 221 7.64 9.45 -16.03
CA ARG A 221 6.67 8.57 -15.36
C ARG A 221 7.01 7.11 -15.70
N VAL A 222 7.04 6.23 -14.72
CA VAL A 222 7.25 4.79 -14.90
C VAL A 222 6.16 4.04 -14.13
N GLU A 223 5.58 3.01 -14.72
CA GLU A 223 4.65 2.13 -14.00
C GLU A 223 5.37 1.36 -12.90
N GLY A 224 4.72 1.16 -11.75
CA GLY A 224 5.32 0.55 -10.58
C GLY A 224 5.86 -0.86 -10.84
N ALA A 225 5.18 -1.63 -11.69
CA ALA A 225 5.62 -2.94 -12.15
C ALA A 225 6.97 -2.92 -12.88
N GLU A 226 7.28 -1.80 -13.54
CA GLU A 226 8.44 -1.62 -14.40
C GLU A 226 9.57 -0.85 -13.71
N LEU A 227 9.30 -0.18 -12.58
CA LEU A 227 10.26 0.72 -11.93
C LEU A 227 11.59 0.02 -11.60
N GLY A 228 11.52 -1.17 -10.99
CA GLY A 228 12.71 -1.96 -10.73
C GLY A 228 13.46 -2.32 -12.02
N GLY A 229 12.75 -2.73 -13.07
CA GLY A 229 13.36 -3.04 -14.37
C GLY A 229 14.04 -1.83 -15.01
N ALA A 230 13.37 -0.69 -14.96
CA ALA A 230 13.88 0.60 -15.45
C ALA A 230 15.16 1.04 -14.73
N LEU A 231 15.30 0.69 -13.45
CA LEU A 231 16.47 0.96 -12.60
C LEU A 231 17.56 -0.13 -12.66
N SER A 232 17.30 -1.24 -13.33
CA SER A 232 18.30 -2.29 -13.59
C SER A 232 19.25 -1.91 -14.74
N VAL A 233 18.90 -0.88 -15.51
CA VAL A 233 19.65 -0.46 -16.70
C VAL A 233 20.58 0.69 -16.34
N ILE A 234 21.83 0.60 -16.79
CA ILE A 234 22.81 1.67 -16.64
C ILE A 234 22.26 2.94 -17.34
N PRO A 235 22.30 4.12 -16.68
CA PRO A 235 21.83 5.36 -17.29
C PRO A 235 22.51 5.61 -18.65
N PRO A 236 21.79 6.05 -19.69
CA PRO A 236 22.39 6.33 -21.00
C PRO A 236 23.50 7.38 -20.96
N ALA A 237 23.38 8.33 -20.02
CA ALA A 237 24.40 9.36 -19.77
C ALA A 237 25.63 8.85 -19.00
N GLY A 238 25.61 7.58 -18.55
CA GLY A 238 26.65 6.99 -17.71
C GLY A 238 26.59 7.48 -16.25
N PHE A 239 27.62 7.12 -15.48
CA PHE A 239 27.80 7.58 -14.11
C PHE A 239 28.76 8.77 -14.05
N GLY A 240 28.43 9.77 -13.23
CA GLY A 240 29.22 11.00 -13.06
C GLY A 240 30.05 11.03 -11.78
N VAL A 241 30.84 12.09 -11.59
CA VAL A 241 31.63 12.30 -10.34
C VAL A 241 30.72 12.64 -9.14
N GLY A 242 29.49 13.09 -9.41
CA GLY A 242 28.43 13.31 -8.41
C GLY A 242 27.08 13.59 -9.08
N ALA A 243 26.01 13.52 -8.29
CA ALA A 243 24.65 13.86 -8.69
C ALA A 243 24.27 15.26 -8.20
N ASP A 244 23.61 16.07 -9.06
CA ASP A 244 22.96 17.30 -8.60
C ASP A 244 21.59 16.97 -8.00
N LEU A 245 21.60 16.54 -6.74
CA LEU A 245 20.39 16.16 -6.01
C LEU A 245 19.50 17.37 -5.73
N VAL A 246 20.04 18.58 -5.62
CA VAL A 246 19.24 19.79 -5.38
C VAL A 246 18.38 20.08 -6.62
N ALA A 247 18.98 20.06 -7.81
CA ALA A 247 18.24 20.20 -9.06
C ALA A 247 17.26 19.03 -9.30
N ALA A 248 17.64 17.81 -8.91
CA ALA A 248 16.80 16.63 -9.07
C ALA A 248 15.55 16.64 -8.17
N LEU A 249 15.67 17.13 -6.93
CA LEU A 249 14.54 17.25 -6.02
C LEU A 249 13.53 18.30 -6.54
N GLY A 250 14.02 19.49 -6.91
CA GLY A 250 13.16 20.60 -7.36
C GLY A 250 12.07 21.00 -6.36
N ASP A 251 11.14 21.86 -6.79
CA ASP A 251 9.96 22.25 -6.00
C ASP A 251 8.69 21.60 -6.55
N PRO A 252 8.07 20.67 -5.81
CA PRO A 252 6.87 19.99 -6.28
C PRO A 252 5.64 20.91 -6.19
N VAL A 253 4.78 20.81 -7.20
CA VAL A 253 3.51 21.56 -7.26
C VAL A 253 2.45 20.91 -6.36
N GLU A 254 2.48 19.58 -6.24
CA GLU A 254 1.56 18.76 -5.46
C GLU A 254 2.23 18.15 -4.21
N PRO A 255 1.43 17.69 -3.22
CA PRO A 255 1.96 16.92 -2.10
C PRO A 255 2.71 15.67 -2.59
N THR A 256 3.98 15.53 -2.21
CA THR A 256 4.87 14.46 -2.67
C THR A 256 5.53 13.73 -1.50
N LEU A 257 5.81 12.44 -1.74
CA LEU A 257 6.79 11.64 -1.01
C LEU A 257 7.95 11.38 -1.96
N THR A 258 9.09 12.03 -1.71
CA THR A 258 10.30 11.89 -2.50
C THR A 258 11.25 10.91 -1.81
N VAL A 259 11.55 9.79 -2.47
CA VAL A 259 12.50 8.78 -1.99
C VAL A 259 13.80 8.88 -2.78
N VAL A 260 14.90 9.20 -2.10
CA VAL A 260 16.23 9.30 -2.70
C VAL A 260 16.99 7.98 -2.51
N ILE A 261 17.41 7.34 -3.60
CA ILE A 261 18.25 6.15 -3.60
C ILE A 261 19.70 6.58 -3.87
N THR A 262 20.59 6.37 -2.91
CA THR A 262 22.01 6.77 -2.96
C THR A 262 22.85 5.81 -2.10
N ASP A 263 24.16 5.79 -2.26
CA ASP A 263 25.10 5.08 -1.38
C ASP A 263 25.79 6.03 -0.38
N ASP A 264 25.57 7.35 -0.50
CA ASP A 264 26.14 8.35 0.38
C ASP A 264 25.15 8.86 1.45
N ALA A 265 25.57 8.72 2.70
CA ALA A 265 24.86 9.26 3.86
C ALA A 265 24.84 10.80 3.89
N GLY A 266 25.83 11.47 3.27
CA GLY A 266 25.87 12.93 3.14
C GLY A 266 24.76 13.44 2.23
N ALA A 267 24.65 12.87 1.03
CA ALA A 267 23.54 13.09 0.11
C ALA A 267 22.16 12.89 0.78
N ALA A 268 22.00 11.82 1.56
CA ALA A 268 20.75 11.56 2.29
C ALA A 268 20.44 12.60 3.37
N LEU A 269 21.45 13.13 4.06
CA LEU A 269 21.26 14.23 5.02
C LEU A 269 20.90 15.54 4.34
N LEU A 270 21.48 15.84 3.18
CA LEU A 270 21.10 17.01 2.41
C LEU A 270 19.62 16.93 2.05
N ALA A 271 19.17 15.78 1.55
CA ALA A 271 17.76 15.51 1.28
C ALA A 271 16.87 15.70 2.54
N GLY A 272 17.30 15.17 3.69
CA GLY A 272 16.58 15.35 4.96
C GLY A 272 16.56 16.80 5.48
N SER A 273 17.66 17.54 5.32
CA SER A 273 17.74 18.96 5.68
C SER A 273 16.86 19.83 4.80
N MET A 274 16.73 19.49 3.51
CA MET A 274 15.79 20.14 2.60
C MET A 274 14.34 19.82 2.96
N ALA A 275 14.05 18.61 3.45
CA ALA A 275 12.74 18.26 3.98
C ALA A 275 12.35 19.17 5.17
N GLN A 276 13.30 19.41 6.08
CA GLN A 276 13.08 20.26 7.26
C GLN A 276 13.05 21.76 6.91
N ALA A 277 13.83 22.19 5.91
CA ALA A 277 13.87 23.57 5.46
C ALA A 277 12.67 23.93 4.55
N SER A 278 12.04 22.94 3.90
CA SER A 278 10.80 23.14 3.17
C SER A 278 9.69 23.44 4.16
N THR A 279 9.34 24.72 4.30
CA THR A 279 8.21 25.20 5.12
C THR A 279 6.85 24.73 4.60
N SER A 280 6.80 24.16 3.39
CA SER A 280 5.62 23.49 2.87
C SER A 280 5.59 22.04 3.34
N SER A 281 4.62 21.71 4.22
CA SER A 281 4.19 20.33 4.58
C SER A 281 3.81 19.44 3.37
N ARG A 282 3.99 19.96 2.14
CA ARG A 282 3.70 19.31 0.87
C ARG A 282 4.82 18.37 0.41
N ASN A 283 6.08 18.52 0.81
CA ASN A 283 7.14 17.61 0.35
C ASN A 283 7.75 16.82 1.51
N LEU A 284 7.52 15.51 1.54
CA LEU A 284 8.20 14.59 2.47
C LEU A 284 9.39 13.98 1.74
N ILE A 285 10.61 14.25 2.19
CA ILE A 285 11.82 13.69 1.60
C ILE A 285 12.43 12.65 2.54
N THR A 286 12.75 11.48 2.01
CA THR A 286 13.32 10.34 2.72
C THR A 286 14.35 9.65 1.84
N ALA A 287 15.21 8.81 2.42
CA ALA A 287 16.30 8.16 1.68
C ALA A 287 16.35 6.64 1.86
N ILE A 288 16.79 5.92 0.83
CA ILE A 288 17.27 4.54 0.92
C ILE A 288 18.77 4.59 0.63
N VAL A 289 19.57 4.43 1.67
CA VAL A 289 21.05 4.47 1.59
C VAL A 289 21.60 3.07 1.41
N LEU A 290 22.19 2.79 0.25
CA LEU A 290 22.79 1.52 -0.14
C LEU A 290 24.23 1.44 0.38
N SER A 291 24.39 1.17 1.67
CA SER A 291 25.70 1.19 2.33
C SER A 291 25.78 0.23 3.52
N ASP A 292 26.95 -0.37 3.73
CA ASP A 292 27.26 -1.14 4.95
C ASP A 292 27.34 -0.25 6.21
N SER A 293 27.47 1.07 6.02
CA SER A 293 27.64 2.01 7.13
C SER A 293 26.30 2.40 7.75
N VAL A 294 26.04 1.87 8.95
CA VAL A 294 24.91 2.32 9.79
C VAL A 294 25.09 3.75 10.34
N SER A 295 26.23 4.39 10.05
CA SER A 295 26.56 5.73 10.54
C SER A 295 25.53 6.78 10.10
N ALA A 296 24.89 6.60 8.93
CA ALA A 296 23.82 7.47 8.46
C ALA A 296 22.64 7.51 9.46
N ARG A 297 22.25 6.35 10.01
CA ARG A 297 21.14 6.23 10.98
C ARG A 297 21.40 6.98 12.29
N ARG A 298 22.66 7.21 12.63
CA ARG A 298 23.07 7.88 13.88
C ARG A 298 23.13 9.40 13.74
N ARG A 299 22.97 9.94 12.54
CA ARG A 299 23.04 11.39 12.30
C ARG A 299 21.69 12.03 12.58
N ALA A 300 21.70 13.10 13.38
CA ALA A 300 20.49 13.86 13.66
C ALA A 300 19.89 14.41 12.35
N GLY A 301 18.57 14.27 12.19
CA GLY A 301 17.84 14.73 11.01
C GLY A 301 17.84 13.78 9.81
N PHE A 302 18.53 12.64 9.89
CA PHE A 302 18.39 11.59 8.89
C PHE A 302 17.00 10.94 9.00
N VAL A 303 16.33 10.81 7.86
CA VAL A 303 15.07 10.08 7.74
C VAL A 303 15.13 9.16 6.55
N GLY A 304 14.92 7.86 6.77
CA GLY A 304 15.04 6.85 5.75
C GLY A 304 15.65 5.54 6.25
N ALA A 305 15.86 4.62 5.32
CA ALA A 305 16.45 3.32 5.57
C ALA A 305 17.93 3.28 5.15
N VAL A 306 18.74 2.53 5.90
CA VAL A 306 20.06 2.08 5.43
C VAL A 306 19.96 0.59 5.12
N VAL A 307 20.33 0.24 3.90
CA VAL A 307 20.28 -1.10 3.34
C VAL A 307 21.71 -1.47 2.93
N PRO A 308 22.36 -2.44 3.60
CA PRO A 308 23.70 -2.85 3.20
C PRO A 308 23.64 -3.54 1.84
N PRO A 309 24.67 -3.36 0.99
CA PRO A 309 24.73 -3.95 -0.35
C PRO A 309 24.58 -5.47 -0.33
N GLY A 310 23.90 -6.00 -1.33
CA GLY A 310 23.64 -7.43 -1.48
C GLY A 310 24.85 -8.22 -1.98
N ARG A 311 24.78 -9.54 -1.84
CA ARG A 311 25.67 -10.47 -2.55
C ARG A 311 24.82 -11.37 -3.45
N GLY A 312 24.71 -11.02 -4.73
CA GLY A 312 23.91 -11.77 -5.72
C GLY A 312 22.59 -11.10 -6.03
N ASP A 313 21.54 -11.89 -6.30
CA ASP A 313 20.22 -11.36 -6.65
C ASP A 313 19.52 -10.74 -5.43
N ARG A 314 19.66 -9.42 -5.30
CA ARG A 314 19.13 -8.67 -4.17
C ARG A 314 17.62 -8.76 -4.05
N ARG A 315 16.90 -8.84 -5.17
CA ARG A 315 15.44 -8.91 -5.17
C ARG A 315 14.96 -10.18 -4.52
N ALA A 316 15.56 -11.30 -4.89
CA ALA A 316 15.25 -12.60 -4.32
C ALA A 316 15.60 -12.66 -2.82
N GLU A 317 16.75 -12.12 -2.42
CA GLU A 317 17.17 -12.08 -1.01
C GLU A 317 16.18 -11.29 -0.14
N LEU A 318 15.78 -10.09 -0.58
CA LEU A 318 14.84 -9.25 0.16
C LEU A 318 13.43 -9.83 0.13
N ALA A 319 12.99 -10.41 -1.00
CA ALA A 319 11.71 -11.10 -1.11
C ALA A 319 11.58 -12.24 -0.08
N ALA A 320 12.68 -12.94 0.19
CA ALA A 320 12.75 -14.00 1.19
C ALA A 320 12.85 -13.50 2.65
N ALA A 321 12.97 -12.18 2.88
CA ALA A 321 13.13 -11.58 4.20
C ALA A 321 12.05 -10.51 4.52
N PRO A 322 10.77 -10.90 4.72
CA PRO A 322 9.65 -9.97 4.93
C PRO A 322 9.86 -8.96 6.05
N GLU A 323 10.41 -9.39 7.19
CA GLU A 323 10.66 -8.50 8.33
C GLU A 323 11.69 -7.41 7.99
N ARG A 324 12.65 -7.71 7.12
CA ARG A 324 13.64 -6.73 6.68
C ARG A 324 13.01 -5.70 5.75
N VAL A 325 12.18 -6.13 4.81
CA VAL A 325 11.40 -5.23 3.94
C VAL A 325 10.48 -4.35 4.77
N ARG A 326 9.82 -4.92 5.77
CA ARG A 326 8.98 -4.17 6.71
C ARG A 326 9.75 -3.10 7.47
N GLN A 327 10.94 -3.41 7.97
CA GLN A 327 11.78 -2.41 8.62
C GLN A 327 12.20 -1.29 7.67
N ILE A 328 12.61 -1.63 6.45
CA ILE A 328 12.98 -0.63 5.41
C ILE A 328 11.79 0.29 5.12
N VAL A 329 10.61 -0.29 4.89
CA VAL A 329 9.39 0.47 4.62
C VAL A 329 9.02 1.37 5.80
N ALA A 330 9.07 0.86 7.04
CA ALA A 330 8.79 1.65 8.23
C ALA A 330 9.76 2.83 8.39
N ASP A 331 11.05 2.61 8.16
CA ASP A 331 12.09 3.63 8.21
C ASP A 331 11.87 4.71 7.13
N VAL A 332 11.43 4.31 5.92
CA VAL A 332 11.19 5.22 4.78
C VAL A 332 9.94 6.08 4.99
N ILE A 333 8.85 5.51 5.49
CA ILE A 333 7.57 6.24 5.71
C ILE A 333 7.46 6.87 7.10
N GLY A 334 8.50 6.78 7.92
CA GLY A 334 8.65 7.48 9.20
C GLY A 334 8.17 8.94 9.20
N PRO A 335 8.43 9.78 8.16
CA PRO A 335 7.94 11.16 8.11
C PRO A 335 6.43 11.33 8.28
N PHE A 336 5.61 10.36 7.90
CA PHE A 336 4.15 10.44 8.05
C PHE A 336 3.71 10.47 9.52
N PHE A 337 4.52 9.97 10.44
CA PHE A 337 4.20 9.91 11.87
C PHE A 337 4.74 11.11 12.66
N GLY A 338 5.57 11.96 12.04
CA GLY A 338 6.20 13.12 12.67
C GLY A 338 5.42 14.42 12.56
N GLY A 339 4.36 14.46 11.74
CA GLY A 339 3.36 15.53 11.73
C GLY A 339 2.04 14.94 12.22
N ASP A 340 1.37 15.63 13.13
CA ASP A 340 0.06 15.24 13.68
C ASP A 340 -0.86 14.74 12.55
N LEU A 341 -1.05 13.42 12.46
CA LEU A 341 -2.18 12.84 11.77
C LEU A 341 -3.39 12.96 12.70
N PRO A 342 -4.58 13.32 12.18
CA PRO A 342 -5.79 13.48 12.98
C PRO A 342 -6.18 12.20 13.73
#